data_AF-A0A397TN13-F1
#
_entry.id   AF-A0A397TN13-F1
#
_cell.length_a   1.000
_cell.length_b   1.000
_cell.length_c   1.000
_cell.angle_alpha   90.00
_cell.angle_beta   90.00
_cell.angle_gamma   90.00
#
_symmetry.space_group_name_H-M   'P 1'
#
loop_
_entity.id
_entity.type
_entity.pdbx_description
1 polymer ?
#
loop_
_entity_poly.entity_id
_entity_poly.type
_entity_poly.pdbx_seq_one_letter_code
_entity_poly.pdbx_strand_id
1 'polypeptide(L)'
;MKDINQLKNKAEWIVQSRNKEIRINIDKDEIDWNKTFNFIMLKNEELNLETTTKNMKRRSYRVKNFLEELPTLEMINKRNNNEEDNTCMRCKMDNENWNHIWECENNTITLYDIVQENIQKNIENLKKKNIYINEEIWKERITNIIRKIYD
;
A
#
# COMPACT_ATOMS: atom_id res chain seq x y z
N MET A 1 -19.38 -18.09 23.84
CA MET A 1 -18.69 -19.07 22.96
C MET A 1 -18.33 -18.48 21.60
N LYS A 2 -19.27 -17.81 20.91
CA LYS A 2 -19.01 -17.07 19.66
C LYS A 2 -17.88 -16.03 19.80
N ASP A 3 -17.87 -15.29 20.90
CA ASP A 3 -16.86 -14.24 21.14
C ASP A 3 -15.47 -14.83 21.41
N ILE A 4 -15.39 -15.98 22.09
CA ILE A 4 -14.12 -16.70 22.33
C ILE A 4 -13.53 -17.19 21.00
N ASN A 5 -14.36 -17.76 20.12
CA ASN A 5 -13.89 -18.20 18.80
C ASN A 5 -13.45 -17.01 17.93
N GLN A 6 -14.16 -15.88 17.98
CA GLN A 6 -13.74 -14.67 17.26
C GLN A 6 -12.38 -14.16 17.74
N LEU A 7 -12.18 -14.10 19.06
CA LEU A 7 -10.90 -13.70 19.64
C LEU A 7 -9.77 -14.67 19.25
N LYS A 8 -10.04 -15.97 19.31
CA LYS A 8 -9.09 -17.01 18.90
C LYS A 8 -8.67 -16.86 17.44
N ASN A 9 -9.64 -16.75 16.53
CA ASN A 9 -9.36 -16.58 15.10
C ASN A 9 -8.57 -15.29 14.81
N LYS A 10 -8.89 -14.19 15.52
CA LYS A 10 -8.16 -12.93 15.38
C LYS A 10 -6.72 -13.08 15.86
N ALA A 11 -6.50 -13.73 17.01
CA ALA A 11 -5.16 -14.00 17.54
C ALA A 11 -4.34 -14.86 16.57
N GLU A 12 -4.92 -15.97 16.10
CA GLU A 12 -4.29 -16.88 15.12
C GLU A 12 -3.91 -16.16 13.82
N TRP A 13 -4.76 -15.25 13.34
CA TRP A 13 -4.45 -14.44 12.16
C TRP A 13 -3.30 -13.45 12.43
N ILE A 14 -3.33 -12.71 13.54
CA ILE A 14 -2.30 -11.71 13.86
C ILE A 14 -0.91 -12.34 14.02
N VAL A 15 -0.82 -13.56 14.53
CA VAL A 15 0.48 -14.23 14.74
C VAL A 15 1.10 -14.80 13.46
N GLN A 16 0.38 -14.79 12.33
CA GLN A 16 0.94 -15.23 11.05
C GLN A 16 2.18 -14.42 10.67
N SER A 17 3.17 -15.08 10.05
CA SER A 17 4.42 -14.44 9.64
C SER A 17 4.21 -13.27 8.68
N ARG A 18 3.17 -13.34 7.82
CA ARG A 18 2.79 -12.26 6.90
C ARG A 18 2.38 -10.96 7.60
N ASN A 19 1.91 -11.06 8.85
CA ASN A 19 1.45 -9.91 9.62
C ASN A 19 2.53 -9.39 10.57
N LYS A 20 3.79 -9.85 10.44
CA LYS A 20 4.88 -9.51 11.36
C LYS A 20 5.08 -8.00 11.46
N GLU A 21 5.20 -7.30 10.33
CA GLU A 21 5.44 -5.85 10.32
C GLU A 21 4.27 -5.07 10.92
N ILE A 22 3.04 -5.41 10.55
CA ILE A 22 1.83 -4.82 11.14
C ILE A 22 1.80 -5.04 12.65
N ARG A 23 2.13 -6.25 13.11
CA ARG A 23 2.11 -6.62 14.53
C ARG A 23 3.18 -5.86 15.33
N ILE A 24 4.38 -5.68 14.78
CA ILE A 24 5.47 -4.93 15.45
C ILE A 24 5.13 -3.44 15.55
N ASN A 25 4.41 -2.90 14.57
CA ASN A 25 4.11 -1.47 14.46
C ASN A 25 2.70 -1.09 14.92
N ILE A 26 1.90 -2.02 15.46
CA ILE A 26 0.47 -1.79 15.76
C ILE A 26 0.25 -0.69 16.81
N ASP A 27 1.20 -0.53 17.75
CA ASP A 27 1.13 0.44 18.84
C ASP A 27 1.77 1.79 18.50
N LYS A 28 2.35 1.95 17.31
CA LYS A 28 3.04 3.20 16.93
C LYS A 28 2.08 4.32 16.49
N ASP A 29 0.78 4.03 16.39
CA ASP A 29 -0.25 4.94 15.87
C ASP A 29 0.10 5.58 14.50
N GLU A 30 1.03 4.98 13.75
CA GLU A 30 1.44 5.43 12.40
C GLU A 30 0.35 5.16 11.36
N ILE A 31 -0.50 4.16 11.61
CA ILE A 31 -1.55 3.73 10.69
C ILE A 31 -2.89 4.29 11.18
N ASP A 32 -3.45 5.23 10.41
CA ASP A 32 -4.87 5.59 10.55
C ASP A 32 -5.73 4.43 10.03
N TRP A 33 -6.10 3.53 10.93
CA TRP A 33 -6.87 2.31 10.61
C TRP A 33 -8.22 2.61 9.95
N ASN A 34 -8.88 3.70 10.36
CA ASN A 34 -10.17 4.10 9.80
C ASN A 34 -10.01 4.54 8.34
N LYS A 35 -9.04 5.41 8.04
CA LYS A 35 -8.75 5.83 6.66
C LYS A 35 -8.25 4.66 5.81
N THR A 36 -7.36 3.84 6.36
CA THR A 36 -6.84 2.64 5.68
C THR A 36 -7.98 1.68 5.30
N PHE A 37 -8.90 1.41 6.23
CA PHE A 37 -10.07 0.58 5.96
C PHE A 37 -10.99 1.20 4.89
N ASN A 38 -11.29 2.49 5.00
CA ASN A 38 -12.12 3.20 4.01
C ASN A 38 -11.48 3.19 2.63
N PHE A 39 -10.15 3.35 2.56
CA PHE A 39 -9.38 3.21 1.34
C PHE A 39 -9.48 1.79 0.80
N ILE A 40 -9.13 0.74 1.55
CA ILE A 40 -9.21 -0.65 1.08
C ILE A 40 -10.62 -0.99 0.58
N MET A 41 -11.65 -0.53 1.29
CA MET A 41 -13.05 -0.85 0.98
C MET A 41 -13.68 -0.01 -0.12
N LEU A 42 -12.97 0.98 -0.69
CA LEU A 42 -13.48 1.90 -1.71
C LEU A 42 -14.66 2.78 -1.23
N LYS A 43 -14.78 3.02 0.07
CA LYS A 43 -15.94 3.75 0.65
C LYS A 43 -16.05 5.20 0.21
N ASN A 44 -14.96 5.81 -0.24
CA ASN A 44 -14.95 7.18 -0.75
C ASN A 44 -15.39 7.27 -2.22
N GLU A 45 -15.48 6.14 -2.91
CA GLU A 45 -15.76 6.08 -4.36
C GLU A 45 -17.14 5.47 -4.64
N GLU A 46 -17.73 4.73 -3.68
CA GLU A 46 -18.93 3.93 -3.90
C GLU A 46 -19.94 4.05 -2.74
N LEU A 47 -21.20 4.36 -3.10
CA LEU A 47 -22.34 4.45 -2.18
C LEU A 47 -23.12 3.12 -2.06
N ASN A 48 -22.85 2.16 -2.96
CA ASN A 48 -23.69 0.99 -3.16
C ASN A 48 -23.01 -0.27 -2.60
N LEU A 49 -23.80 -1.19 -2.02
CA LEU A 49 -23.35 -2.47 -1.46
C LEU A 49 -23.00 -3.52 -2.54
N GLU A 50 -22.94 -3.13 -3.82
CA GLU A 50 -22.72 -4.06 -4.94
C GLU A 50 -21.23 -4.33 -5.17
N THR A 51 -20.87 -5.61 -5.29
CA THR A 51 -19.49 -6.03 -5.52
C THR A 51 -19.31 -6.42 -6.99
N THR A 52 -18.89 -5.47 -7.82
CA THR A 52 -18.48 -5.80 -9.20
C THR A 52 -17.15 -6.54 -9.22
N THR A 53 -16.89 -7.33 -10.25
CA THR A 53 -15.58 -8.00 -10.46
C THR A 53 -14.43 -7.00 -10.47
N LYS A 54 -14.65 -5.80 -11.03
CA LYS A 54 -13.66 -4.72 -11.04
C LYS A 54 -13.32 -4.28 -9.62
N ASN A 55 -14.32 -4.10 -8.77
CA ASN A 55 -14.14 -3.65 -7.40
C ASN A 55 -13.47 -4.71 -6.54
N MET A 56 -13.87 -5.98 -6.70
CA MET A 56 -13.20 -7.10 -6.06
C MET A 56 -11.71 -7.13 -6.38
N LYS A 57 -11.33 -6.96 -7.66
CA LYS A 57 -9.91 -6.90 -8.08
C LYS A 57 -9.18 -5.73 -7.43
N ARG A 58 -9.78 -4.54 -7.38
CA ARG A 58 -9.17 -3.35 -6.73
C ARG A 58 -8.98 -3.54 -5.23
N ARG A 59 -9.99 -4.06 -4.52
CA ARG A 59 -9.89 -4.38 -3.08
C ARG A 59 -8.81 -5.43 -2.83
N SER A 60 -8.78 -6.50 -3.62
CA SER A 60 -7.75 -7.54 -3.52
C SER A 60 -6.35 -6.98 -3.72
N TYR A 61 -6.16 -6.11 -4.73
CA TYR A 61 -4.89 -5.41 -4.94
C TYR A 61 -4.51 -4.55 -3.74
N ARG A 62 -5.41 -3.71 -3.22
CA ARG A 62 -5.14 -2.85 -2.05
C ARG A 62 -4.77 -3.66 -0.79
N VAL A 63 -5.46 -4.78 -0.55
CA VAL A 63 -5.12 -5.69 0.57
C VAL A 63 -3.75 -6.31 0.39
N LYS A 64 -3.46 -6.87 -0.80
CA LYS A 64 -2.14 -7.46 -1.09
C LYS A 64 -1.04 -6.41 -0.98
N ASN A 65 -1.32 -5.18 -1.40
CA ASN A 65 -0.38 -4.08 -1.31
C ASN A 65 -0.08 -3.71 0.15
N PHE A 66 -1.12 -3.63 0.97
CA PHE A 66 -1.00 -3.32 2.40
C PHE A 66 -0.27 -4.41 3.19
N LEU A 67 -0.40 -5.67 2.78
CA LEU A 67 0.27 -6.82 3.41
C LEU A 67 1.61 -7.18 2.78
N GLU A 68 2.09 -6.42 1.78
CA GLU A 68 3.33 -6.72 1.05
C GLU A 68 3.31 -8.10 0.35
N GLU A 69 2.12 -8.54 -0.09
CA GLU A 69 1.87 -9.85 -0.70
C GLU A 69 1.55 -9.77 -2.21
N LEU A 70 1.99 -8.72 -2.90
CA LEU A 70 1.94 -8.73 -4.36
C LEU A 70 2.76 -9.92 -4.91
N PRO A 71 2.40 -10.44 -6.07
CA PRO A 71 3.05 -11.62 -6.64
C PRO A 71 4.42 -11.25 -7.24
N THR A 72 5.41 -11.00 -6.38
CA THR A 72 6.82 -10.90 -6.77
C THR A 72 7.41 -12.29 -7.04
N LEU A 73 8.47 -12.39 -7.85
CA LEU A 73 9.15 -13.67 -8.05
C LEU A 73 9.61 -14.31 -6.73
N GLU A 74 10.14 -13.52 -5.79
CA GLU A 74 10.48 -14.02 -4.45
C GLU A 74 9.26 -14.65 -3.74
N MET A 75 8.10 -13.98 -3.78
CA MET A 75 6.88 -14.47 -3.13
C MET A 75 6.32 -15.72 -3.83
N ILE A 76 6.44 -15.81 -5.15
CA ILE A 76 6.03 -16.99 -5.93
C ILE A 76 6.91 -18.18 -5.55
N ASN A 77 8.23 -18.01 -5.55
CA ASN A 77 9.21 -19.04 -5.19
C ASN A 77 8.96 -19.56 -3.76
N LYS A 78 8.76 -18.64 -2.82
CA LYS A 78 8.43 -18.96 -1.42
C LYS A 78 7.12 -19.75 -1.27
N ARG A 79 6.11 -19.51 -2.10
CA ARG A 79 4.82 -20.23 -2.04
C ARG A 79 4.90 -21.63 -2.65
N ASN A 80 5.71 -21.79 -3.69
CA ASN A 80 5.86 -23.05 -4.39
C ASN A 80 6.91 -23.96 -3.76
N ASN A 81 7.68 -23.48 -2.77
CA ASN A 81 8.89 -24.12 -2.26
C ASN A 81 9.91 -24.38 -3.39
N ASN A 82 9.97 -23.46 -4.35
CA ASN A 82 10.92 -23.50 -5.46
C ASN A 82 12.11 -22.58 -5.15
N GLU A 83 13.30 -22.98 -5.56
CA GLU A 83 14.52 -22.15 -5.54
C GLU A 83 14.84 -21.65 -6.96
N GLU A 84 13.82 -21.18 -7.67
CA GLU A 84 14.00 -20.60 -9.00
C GLU A 84 14.70 -19.24 -8.93
N ASP A 85 15.28 -18.82 -10.06
CA ASP A 85 15.83 -17.49 -10.21
C ASP A 85 14.74 -16.44 -9.94
N ASN A 86 14.99 -15.56 -8.98
CA ASN A 86 14.11 -14.45 -8.64
C ASN A 86 14.65 -13.12 -9.16
N THR A 87 15.61 -13.12 -10.09
CA THR A 87 16.10 -11.91 -10.75
C THR A 87 14.97 -11.16 -11.44
N CYS A 88 14.91 -9.85 -11.22
CA CYS A 88 13.86 -9.01 -11.78
C CYS A 88 13.87 -9.03 -13.30
N MET A 89 12.69 -9.27 -13.88
CA MET A 89 12.51 -9.33 -15.32
C MET A 89 12.76 -7.99 -16.03
N ARG A 90 12.72 -6.86 -15.29
CA ARG A 90 12.91 -5.51 -15.83
C ARG A 90 14.39 -5.10 -15.88
N CYS A 91 15.06 -5.04 -14.73
CA CYS A 91 16.47 -4.63 -14.68
C CYS A 91 17.44 -5.78 -14.97
N LYS A 92 17.03 -7.03 -14.71
CA LYS A 92 17.88 -8.24 -14.83
C LYS A 92 19.15 -8.19 -13.97
N MET A 93 19.14 -7.41 -12.90
CA MET A 93 20.30 -7.18 -12.03
C MET A 93 20.01 -7.57 -10.59
N ASP A 94 18.91 -7.07 -10.02
CA ASP A 94 18.53 -7.33 -8.63
C ASP A 94 17.40 -8.36 -8.54
N ASN A 95 17.22 -8.94 -7.36
CA ASN A 95 16.11 -9.83 -7.07
C ASN A 95 14.78 -9.07 -6.98
N GLU A 96 13.73 -9.60 -7.60
CA GLU A 96 12.37 -9.08 -7.53
C GLU A 96 11.72 -9.45 -6.19
N ASN A 97 11.95 -8.59 -5.21
CA ASN A 97 11.28 -8.58 -3.91
C ASN A 97 10.25 -7.44 -3.83
N TRP A 98 9.56 -7.33 -2.68
CA TRP A 98 8.54 -6.32 -2.44
C TRP A 98 9.04 -4.88 -2.64
N ASN A 99 10.24 -4.53 -2.18
CA ASN A 99 10.77 -3.18 -2.32
C ASN A 99 11.22 -2.91 -3.76
N HIS A 100 11.89 -3.89 -4.38
CA HIS A 100 12.44 -3.75 -5.72
C HIS A 100 11.36 -3.43 -6.77
N ILE A 101 10.15 -4.00 -6.68
CA ILE A 101 9.10 -3.69 -7.66
C ILE A 101 8.72 -2.20 -7.70
N TRP A 102 8.92 -1.46 -6.61
CA TRP A 102 8.68 -0.02 -6.51
C TRP A 102 9.90 0.82 -6.87
N GLU A 103 11.09 0.33 -6.53
CA GLU A 103 12.35 1.07 -6.63
C GLU A 103 13.21 0.70 -7.84
N CYS A 104 12.78 -0.28 -8.65
CA CYS A 104 13.48 -0.72 -9.85
C CYS A 104 13.82 0.46 -10.77
N GLU A 105 15.10 0.62 -11.11
CA GLU A 105 15.61 1.69 -11.98
C GLU A 105 15.00 1.67 -13.39
N ASN A 106 14.56 0.49 -13.85
CA ASN A 106 13.90 0.31 -15.15
C ASN A 106 12.39 0.56 -15.10
N ASN A 107 11.84 1.06 -13.99
CA ASN A 107 10.46 1.51 -13.92
C ASN A 107 10.28 2.79 -14.75
N THR A 108 9.25 2.84 -15.60
CA THR A 108 8.95 4.04 -16.41
C THR A 108 8.43 5.21 -15.60
N ILE A 109 7.92 4.95 -14.40
CA ILE A 109 7.38 5.94 -13.46
C ILE A 109 7.99 5.62 -12.10
N THR A 110 8.63 6.61 -11.50
CA THR A 110 9.22 6.47 -10.16
C THR A 110 8.20 6.76 -9.07
N LEU A 111 8.48 6.35 -7.84
CA LEU A 111 7.71 6.77 -6.67
C LEU A 111 7.67 8.30 -6.53
N TYR A 112 8.77 8.97 -6.87
CA TYR A 112 8.84 10.44 -6.86
C TYR A 112 7.83 11.04 -7.85
N ASP A 113 7.76 10.52 -9.07
CA ASP A 113 6.81 11.00 -10.09
C ASP A 113 5.36 10.84 -9.62
N ILE A 114 5.03 9.68 -9.04
CA ILE A 114 3.70 9.40 -8.48
C ILE A 114 3.37 10.42 -7.37
N VAL A 115 4.31 10.69 -6.46
CA VAL A 115 4.10 11.65 -5.37
C VAL A 115 3.86 13.06 -5.93
N GLN A 116 4.70 13.53 -6.86
CA GLN A 116 4.56 14.86 -7.46
C GLN A 116 3.25 15.01 -8.22
N GLU A 117 2.86 14.01 -9.02
CA GLU A 117 1.60 14.00 -9.74
C GLU A 117 0.40 14.10 -8.78
N ASN A 118 0.43 13.36 -7.67
CA ASN A 118 -0.66 13.39 -6.70
C ASN A 118 -0.72 14.69 -5.89
N ILE A 119 0.43 15.31 -5.56
CA ILE A 119 0.46 16.64 -4.96
C ILE A 119 -0.18 17.66 -5.91
N GLN A 120 0.16 17.61 -7.19
CA GLN A 120 -0.41 18.51 -8.19
C GLN A 120 -1.93 18.34 -8.32
N LYS A 121 -2.42 17.10 -8.44
CA LYS A 121 -3.85 16.79 -8.43
C LYS A 121 -4.56 17.29 -7.17
N ASN A 122 -3.90 17.19 -6.01
CA ASN A 122 -4.44 17.70 -4.75
C ASN A 122 -4.61 19.22 -4.78
N ILE A 123 -3.58 19.95 -5.22
CA ILE A 123 -3.61 21.42 -5.37
C ILE A 123 -4.74 21.84 -6.32
N GLU A 124 -4.88 21.17 -7.46
CA GLU A 124 -5.97 21.45 -8.41
C GLU A 124 -7.35 21.21 -7.81
N ASN A 125 -7.51 20.15 -7.02
CA ASN A 125 -8.76 19.87 -6.32
C ASN A 125 -9.08 20.91 -5.24
N LEU A 126 -8.07 21.48 -4.57
CA LEU A 126 -8.25 22.60 -3.63
C LEU A 126 -8.69 23.87 -4.36
N LYS A 127 -8.07 24.19 -5.50
CA LYS A 127 -8.46 25.33 -6.35
C LYS A 127 -9.92 25.22 -6.80
N LYS A 128 -10.36 24.02 -7.23
CA LYS A 128 -11.78 23.75 -7.58
C LYS A 128 -12.75 23.99 -6.42
N LYS A 129 -12.29 23.84 -5.17
CA LYS A 129 -13.05 24.13 -3.95
C LYS A 129 -12.89 25.57 -3.47
N ASN A 130 -12.30 26.44 -4.30
CA ASN A 130 -12.02 27.84 -3.98
C ASN A 130 -11.08 28.03 -2.77
N ILE A 131 -10.20 27.03 -2.52
CA ILE A 131 -9.17 27.08 -1.48
C ILE A 131 -7.84 27.35 -2.16
N TYR A 132 -7.20 28.47 -1.80
CA TYR A 132 -5.91 28.87 -2.32
C TYR A 132 -4.83 28.65 -1.27
N ILE A 133 -3.70 28.10 -1.73
CA ILE A 133 -2.55 27.75 -0.91
C ILE A 133 -1.29 28.28 -1.58
N ASN A 134 -0.25 28.52 -0.78
CA ASN A 134 1.09 28.68 -1.32
C ASN A 134 1.59 27.29 -1.78
N GLU A 135 1.69 27.08 -3.08
CA GLU A 135 2.02 25.77 -3.66
C GLU A 135 3.40 25.27 -3.26
N GLU A 136 4.39 26.16 -3.17
CA GLU A 136 5.76 25.82 -2.82
C GLU A 136 5.84 25.30 -1.38
N ILE A 137 5.27 26.05 -0.44
CA ILE A 137 5.19 25.65 0.98
C ILE A 137 4.37 24.37 1.13
N TRP A 138 3.30 24.21 0.37
CA TRP A 138 2.44 23.03 0.44
C TRP A 138 3.15 21.76 -0.08
N LYS A 139 3.83 21.88 -1.22
CA LYS A 139 4.69 20.81 -1.78
C LYS A 139 5.76 20.42 -0.78
N GLU A 140 6.50 21.38 -0.25
CA GLU A 140 7.56 21.13 0.73
C GLU A 140 7.03 20.41 1.98
N ARG A 141 5.90 20.88 2.54
CA ARG A 141 5.29 20.24 3.71
C ARG A 141 4.90 18.79 3.45
N ILE A 142 4.24 18.51 2.33
CA ILE A 142 3.83 17.14 1.99
C ILE A 142 5.08 16.25 1.78
N THR A 143 6.06 16.74 1.03
CA THR A 143 7.31 15.99 0.81
C THR A 143 8.05 15.70 2.10
N ASN A 144 8.10 16.65 3.04
CA ASN A 144 8.73 16.45 4.35
C ASN A 144 7.99 15.43 5.22
N ILE A 145 6.65 15.40 5.17
CA ILE A 145 5.85 14.37 5.86
C ILE A 145 6.17 13.00 5.28
N ILE A 146 6.22 12.88 3.95
CA ILE A 146 6.52 11.61 3.29
C ILE A 146 7.94 11.15 3.63
N ARG A 147 8.96 12.03 3.58
CA ARG A 147 10.35 11.69 3.92
C ARG A 147 10.50 11.19 5.36
N LYS A 148 9.86 11.84 6.33
CA LYS A 148 9.90 11.44 7.75
C LYS A 148 9.31 10.05 8.04
N ILE A 149 8.57 9.45 7.09
CA ILE A 149 8.08 8.07 7.23
C ILE A 149 9.18 7.05 6.87
N TYR A 150 10.22 7.47 6.15
CA TYR A 150 11.31 6.61 5.67
C TYR A 150 12.64 6.81 6.41
N ASP A 151 12.72 7.78 7.35
CA ASP A 151 13.87 8.01 8.27
C ASP A 151 13.58 7.42 9.65
#